data_AF-A0A5N6WT36-F1
#
_entry.id   AF-A0A5N6WT36-F1
#
_cell.length_a   1.000
_cell.length_b   1.000
_cell.length_c   1.000
_cell.angle_alpha   90.00
_cell.angle_beta   90.00
_cell.angle_gamma   90.00
#
_symmetry.space_group_name_H-M   'P 1'
#
loop_
_entity.id
_entity.type
_entity.pdbx_description
1 polymer ?
#
loop_
_entity_poly.entity_id
_entity_poly.type
_entity_poly.pdbx_seq_one_letter_code
_entity_poly.pdbx_strand_id
1 'polypeptide(L)'
;MKISYTILLPAVLYQAGQAVGLTCTPDAFPSINGSAFKLAAVQDPPVNFALPEGFNMTSMDLDLHGTIAQAIEIIQEIKTEGVSLIAFPELYCPGYPVKNLHFDEDGEESLAAARWYSANIGGTVLIPAVGSAAIYINGGKMANITNTMANPSWRYVTTTIDTTQFSNTTFDISGEYSWAALKQIIENHPSYIPKVASSFFDKKTINIQNITS
;
A
#
# COMPACT_ATOMS: atom_id res chain seq x y z
N MET A 1 30.38 -4.66 -12.01
CA MET A 1 29.58 -3.78 -12.88
C MET A 1 29.20 -2.55 -12.07
N LYS A 2 29.73 -1.36 -12.40
CA LYS A 2 29.41 -0.10 -11.71
C LYS A 2 28.07 0.39 -12.24
N ILE A 3 27.07 0.53 -11.38
CA ILE A 3 25.82 1.19 -11.73
C ILE A 3 25.96 2.64 -11.25
N SER A 4 26.24 3.54 -12.20
CA SER A 4 26.15 4.98 -12.00
C SER A 4 24.69 5.39 -12.21
N TYR A 5 24.01 5.88 -11.17
CA TYR A 5 22.71 6.53 -11.34
C TYR A 5 22.94 8.03 -11.54
N THR A 6 22.76 8.50 -12.76
CA THR A 6 22.55 9.92 -13.05
C THR A 6 21.05 10.19 -12.87
N ILE A 7 20.67 10.80 -11.75
CA ILE A 7 19.32 11.33 -11.58
C ILE A 7 19.27 12.64 -12.39
N LEU A 8 18.65 12.58 -13.56
CA LEU A 8 18.20 13.78 -14.27
C LEU A 8 16.95 14.30 -13.54
N LEU A 9 17.09 15.43 -12.86
CA LEU A 9 15.97 16.29 -12.50
C LEU A 9 15.44 16.96 -13.77
N PRO A 10 14.12 16.93 -14.02
CA PRO A 10 13.48 18.04 -14.69
C PRO A 10 12.49 18.69 -13.74
N ALA A 11 12.81 19.93 -13.39
CA ALA A 11 11.83 20.89 -12.94
C ALA A 11 10.84 21.22 -14.06
N VAL A 12 9.74 21.88 -13.65
CA VAL A 12 8.79 22.70 -14.43
C VAL A 12 7.45 22.02 -14.76
N LEU A 13 6.45 22.33 -13.93
CA LEU A 13 5.09 22.60 -14.38
C LEU A 13 4.74 24.03 -13.92
N TYR A 14 4.50 24.88 -14.91
CA TYR A 14 4.27 26.32 -14.80
C TYR A 14 2.77 26.57 -15.00
N GLN A 15 2.10 27.26 -14.08
CA GLN A 15 0.87 27.98 -14.41
C GLN A 15 0.72 29.23 -13.53
N ALA A 16 0.64 30.39 -14.21
CA ALA A 16 0.26 31.70 -13.73
C ALA A 16 1.07 32.35 -12.57
N GLY A 17 2.27 32.87 -12.89
CA GLY A 17 2.55 34.28 -12.59
C GLY A 17 2.86 34.73 -11.16
N GLN A 18 3.33 33.88 -10.25
CA GLN A 18 4.02 34.33 -9.03
C GLN A 18 5.29 33.52 -8.76
N ALA A 19 6.45 34.17 -8.85
CA ALA A 19 7.69 33.62 -8.34
C ALA A 19 7.68 33.75 -6.81
N VAL A 20 7.23 32.69 -6.11
CA VAL A 20 7.56 32.54 -4.69
C VAL A 20 9.00 32.06 -4.64
N GLY A 21 9.89 32.92 -4.16
CA GLY A 21 11.28 32.58 -3.91
C GLY A 21 11.37 31.48 -2.86
N LEU A 22 11.47 30.22 -3.31
CA LEU A 22 11.89 29.11 -2.49
C LEU A 22 13.30 28.76 -2.91
N THR A 23 14.30 29.29 -2.20
CA THR A 23 15.61 28.65 -2.11
C THR A 23 15.47 27.40 -1.24
N CYS A 24 14.66 26.44 -1.66
CA CYS A 24 14.77 25.09 -1.16
C CYS A 24 15.93 24.45 -1.92
N THR A 25 17.13 24.54 -1.35
CA THR A 25 18.11 23.48 -1.58
C THR A 25 17.38 22.21 -1.12
N PRO A 26 17.10 21.21 -1.98
CA PRO A 26 16.53 19.99 -1.49
C PRO A 26 17.51 19.46 -0.45
N ASP A 27 17.06 19.34 0.81
CA ASP A 27 17.85 18.63 1.81
C ASP A 27 18.25 17.31 1.16
N ALA A 28 19.55 17.02 1.17
CA ALA A 28 20.02 15.74 0.67
C ALA A 28 19.22 14.67 1.41
N PHE A 29 18.39 13.90 0.67
CA PHE A 29 17.64 12.82 1.28
C PHE A 29 18.66 11.94 2.01
N PRO A 30 18.50 11.74 3.33
CA PRO A 30 19.44 10.92 4.08
C PRO A 30 19.51 9.55 3.40
N SER A 31 20.72 9.02 3.28
CA SER A 31 20.93 7.71 2.66
C SER A 31 20.08 6.67 3.38
N ILE A 32 19.22 5.98 2.63
CA ILE A 32 18.39 4.90 3.16
C ILE A 32 19.31 3.79 3.71
N ASN A 33 19.12 3.42 4.98
CA ASN A 33 19.83 2.29 5.56
C ASN A 33 19.14 0.98 5.15
N GLY A 34 19.66 0.32 4.12
CA GLY A 34 19.10 -0.94 3.64
C GLY A 34 19.09 -2.05 4.69
N SER A 35 20.10 -2.12 5.57
CA SER A 35 20.18 -3.15 6.62
C SER A 35 19.27 -2.90 7.82
N ALA A 36 18.72 -1.69 7.93
CA ALA A 36 17.81 -1.28 9.00
C ALA A 36 16.67 -0.42 8.45
N PHE A 37 15.99 -0.93 7.44
CA PHE A 37 14.90 -0.22 6.77
C PHE A 37 13.64 -0.29 7.64
N LYS A 38 13.24 0.84 8.23
CA LYS A 38 12.09 0.91 9.13
C LYS A 38 10.80 1.19 8.35
N LEU A 39 9.75 0.45 8.66
CA LEU A 39 8.43 0.48 8.04
C LEU A 39 7.37 0.89 9.06
N ALA A 40 6.26 1.49 8.59
CA ALA A 40 5.09 1.77 9.40
C ALA A 40 3.77 1.43 8.68
N ALA A 41 2.79 0.92 9.42
CA ALA A 41 1.41 0.71 8.96
C ALA A 41 0.45 1.44 9.92
N VAL A 42 -0.35 2.35 9.37
CA VAL A 42 -1.27 3.21 10.13
C VAL A 42 -2.55 2.46 10.49
N GLN A 43 -3.02 2.67 11.73
CA GLN A 43 -4.34 2.21 12.22
C GLN A 43 -5.25 3.33 12.72
N ASP A 44 -4.73 4.55 12.82
CA ASP A 44 -5.53 5.71 13.21
C ASP A 44 -6.71 5.87 12.24
N PRO A 45 -7.91 6.26 12.71
CA PRO A 45 -9.00 6.60 11.82
C PRO A 45 -8.79 7.98 11.17
N PRO A 46 -9.34 8.21 9.96
CA PRO A 46 -9.51 9.55 9.39
C PRO A 46 -10.29 10.48 10.32
N VAL A 47 -10.16 11.79 10.11
CA VAL A 47 -10.91 12.78 10.91
C VAL A 47 -12.41 12.61 10.67
N ASN A 48 -13.19 12.65 11.75
CA ASN A 48 -14.64 12.43 11.78
C ASN A 48 -15.10 11.03 11.31
N PHE A 49 -14.20 10.06 11.23
CA PHE A 49 -14.58 8.67 10.96
C PHE A 49 -15.37 8.10 12.14
N ALA A 50 -16.60 7.63 11.90
CA ALA A 50 -17.46 7.12 12.96
C ALA A 50 -17.08 5.67 13.32
N LEU A 51 -16.73 5.44 14.58
CA LEU A 51 -16.48 4.11 15.16
C LEU A 51 -17.49 3.82 16.29
N PRO A 52 -17.99 2.57 16.44
CA PRO A 52 -17.85 1.45 15.52
C PRO A 52 -18.63 1.71 14.21
N GLU A 53 -18.22 1.05 13.13
CA GLU A 53 -18.83 1.27 11.82
C GLU A 53 -20.33 0.96 11.83
N GLY A 54 -21.13 2.02 11.89
CA GLY A 54 -22.59 1.95 11.87
C GLY A 54 -23.12 2.38 10.51
N PHE A 55 -24.01 1.57 9.95
CA PHE A 55 -24.65 1.65 8.63
C PHE A 55 -25.37 2.96 8.27
N ASN A 56 -25.29 4.03 9.08
CA ASN A 56 -25.96 5.30 8.82
C ASN A 56 -24.99 6.34 8.23
N MET A 57 -24.75 6.21 6.92
CA MET A 57 -23.76 6.96 6.13
C MET A 57 -24.32 8.29 5.56
N THR A 58 -25.57 8.63 5.87
CA THR A 58 -26.26 9.80 5.30
C THR A 58 -25.87 11.14 5.93
N SER A 59 -25.02 11.14 6.97
CA SER A 59 -24.64 12.33 7.74
C SER A 59 -23.15 12.42 8.10
N MET A 60 -22.27 11.71 7.38
CA MET A 60 -20.83 11.80 7.64
C MET A 60 -20.27 13.11 7.05
N ASP A 61 -19.77 13.97 7.95
CA ASP A 61 -19.04 15.18 7.60
C ASP A 61 -17.57 14.84 7.35
N LEU A 62 -17.28 14.40 6.12
CA LEU A 62 -15.94 14.02 5.70
C LEU A 62 -15.03 15.24 5.65
N ASP A 63 -14.03 15.29 6.53
CA ASP A 63 -13.07 16.39 6.57
C ASP A 63 -11.77 16.00 5.84
N LEU A 64 -11.70 16.32 4.55
CA LEU A 64 -10.50 16.09 3.75
C LEU A 64 -9.30 16.88 4.27
N HIS A 65 -9.51 18.13 4.71
CA HIS A 65 -8.42 18.99 5.15
C HIS A 65 -7.88 18.52 6.50
N GLY A 66 -8.76 18.21 7.45
CA GLY A 66 -8.41 17.62 8.74
C GLY A 66 -7.68 16.28 8.56
N THR A 67 -8.18 15.42 7.67
CA THR A 67 -7.55 14.11 7.42
C THR A 67 -6.17 14.25 6.76
N ILE A 68 -5.99 15.18 5.83
CA ILE A 68 -4.67 15.49 5.26
C ILE A 68 -3.73 16.05 6.34
N ALA A 69 -4.20 16.97 7.18
CA ALA A 69 -3.41 17.53 8.28
C ALA A 69 -2.96 16.42 9.25
N GLN A 70 -3.87 15.53 9.66
CA GLN A 70 -3.57 14.37 10.49
C GLN A 70 -2.56 13.42 9.83
N ALA A 71 -2.70 13.14 8.53
CA ALA A 71 -1.73 12.32 7.80
C ALA A 71 -0.33 12.95 7.77
N ILE A 72 -0.25 14.28 7.58
CA ILE A 72 1.00 15.03 7.63
C ILE A 72 1.62 14.95 9.04
N GLU A 73 0.84 15.09 10.10
CA GLU A 73 1.31 14.93 11.48
C GLU A 73 1.89 13.55 11.72
N ILE A 74 1.18 12.49 11.31
CA ILE A 74 1.67 11.11 11.43
C ILE A 74 2.99 10.96 10.66
N ILE A 75 3.07 11.46 9.42
CA ILE A 75 4.30 11.43 8.60
C ILE A 75 5.45 12.17 9.30
N GLN A 76 5.19 13.30 9.94
CA GLN A 76 6.21 14.05 10.68
C GLN A 76 6.66 13.27 11.91
N GLU A 77 5.74 12.70 12.67
CA GLU A 77 5.99 11.87 13.84
C GLU A 77 6.88 10.67 13.48
N ILE A 78 6.47 9.85 12.51
CA ILE A 78 7.22 8.66 12.10
C ILE A 78 8.58 8.99 11.46
N LYS A 79 8.71 10.18 10.85
CA LYS A 79 9.99 10.66 10.32
C LYS A 79 10.99 10.87 11.46
N THR A 80 10.55 11.39 12.61
CA THR A 80 11.43 11.51 13.79
C THR A 80 11.89 10.15 14.32
N GLU A 81 11.12 9.10 14.06
CA GLU A 81 11.49 7.73 14.42
C GLU A 81 12.34 6.99 13.38
N GLY A 82 12.74 7.65 12.29
CA GLY A 82 13.55 7.08 11.21
C GLY A 82 12.80 6.12 10.28
N VAL A 83 11.46 6.19 10.22
CA VAL A 83 10.68 5.38 9.27
C VAL A 83 10.99 5.80 7.84
N SER A 84 11.27 4.80 6.99
CA SER A 84 11.62 4.97 5.58
C SER A 84 10.44 4.74 4.63
N LEU A 85 9.42 3.99 5.06
CA LEU A 85 8.18 3.77 4.30
C LEU A 85 6.98 3.67 5.26
N ILE A 86 5.89 4.33 4.89
CA ILE A 86 4.61 4.31 5.59
C ILE A 86 3.49 3.90 4.64
N ALA A 87 2.54 3.11 5.15
CA ALA A 87 1.31 2.77 4.46
C ALA A 87 0.10 3.27 5.25
N PHE A 88 -0.86 3.85 4.55
CA PHE A 88 -2.15 4.31 5.08
C PHE A 88 -3.28 3.37 4.63
N PRO A 89 -4.38 3.27 5.41
CA PRO A 89 -5.54 2.48 5.03
C PRO A 89 -6.11 2.85 3.67
N GLU A 90 -6.83 1.90 3.07
CA GLU A 90 -7.57 2.18 1.84
C GLU A 90 -8.58 3.31 2.08
N LEU A 91 -8.73 4.19 1.09
CA LEU A 91 -9.64 5.34 1.13
C LEU A 91 -9.43 6.32 2.31
N TYR A 92 -8.25 6.28 2.94
CA TYR A 92 -7.93 7.08 4.13
C TYR A 92 -8.25 8.57 3.96
N CYS A 93 -8.00 9.16 2.79
CA CYS A 93 -8.35 10.55 2.50
C CYS A 93 -9.60 10.62 1.61
N PRO A 94 -10.73 11.21 2.08
CA PRO A 94 -11.01 11.75 3.41
C PRO A 94 -11.59 10.72 4.40
N GLY A 95 -11.51 9.42 4.10
CA GLY A 95 -12.11 8.36 4.91
C GLY A 95 -13.45 7.93 4.36
N TYR A 96 -13.51 7.64 3.05
CA TYR A 96 -14.76 7.24 2.42
C TYR A 96 -15.33 6.00 3.13
N PRO A 97 -16.55 6.09 3.67
CA PRO A 97 -17.15 4.96 4.32
C PRO A 97 -17.54 3.95 3.23
N VAL A 98 -17.19 2.69 3.47
CA VAL A 98 -17.53 1.58 2.58
C VAL A 98 -18.69 0.83 3.20
N LYS A 99 -19.84 0.90 2.53
CA LYS A 99 -21.04 0.20 2.99
C LYS A 99 -20.79 -1.31 2.90
N ASN A 100 -20.97 -2.03 4.00
CA ASN A 100 -20.83 -3.49 4.10
C ASN A 100 -19.40 -4.07 4.08
N LEU A 101 -18.42 -3.41 4.71
CA LEU A 101 -17.27 -4.18 5.19
C LEU A 101 -17.63 -4.76 6.56
N HIS A 102 -17.76 -6.07 6.65
CA HIS A 102 -17.97 -6.75 7.93
C HIS A 102 -16.62 -6.83 8.67
N PHE A 103 -16.13 -5.71 9.20
CA PHE A 103 -14.81 -5.63 9.84
C PHE A 103 -14.55 -6.68 10.94
N ASP A 104 -15.61 -7.20 11.59
CA ASP A 104 -15.50 -8.20 12.66
C ASP A 104 -15.25 -9.63 12.15
N GLU A 105 -15.62 -9.97 10.91
CA GLU A 105 -15.29 -11.25 10.25
C GLU A 105 -14.15 -11.08 9.21
N ASP A 106 -13.99 -9.86 8.67
CA ASP A 106 -13.02 -9.51 7.64
C ASP A 106 -11.60 -9.27 8.20
N GLY A 107 -11.46 -8.94 9.49
CA GLY A 107 -10.17 -8.65 10.11
C GLY A 107 -9.22 -9.86 10.11
N GLU A 108 -9.69 -11.01 10.61
CA GLU A 108 -8.88 -12.23 10.64
C GLU A 108 -8.68 -12.81 9.23
N GLU A 109 -9.68 -12.74 8.35
CA GLU A 109 -9.57 -13.17 6.96
C GLU A 109 -8.54 -12.33 6.20
N SER A 110 -8.58 -11.00 6.32
CA SER A 110 -7.62 -10.10 5.71
C SER A 110 -6.21 -10.32 6.23
N LEU A 111 -6.06 -10.57 7.54
CA LEU A 111 -4.79 -10.92 8.14
C LEU A 111 -4.27 -12.28 7.66
N ALA A 112 -5.14 -13.28 7.51
CA ALA A 112 -4.81 -14.59 6.98
C ALA A 112 -4.39 -14.51 5.50
N ALA A 113 -5.13 -13.77 4.67
CA ALA A 113 -4.79 -13.51 3.28
C ALA A 113 -3.45 -12.76 3.16
N ALA A 114 -3.24 -11.72 3.97
CA ALA A 114 -1.98 -10.97 4.02
C ALA A 114 -0.79 -11.86 4.39
N ARG A 115 -0.98 -12.74 5.38
CA ARG A 115 0.02 -13.73 5.77
C ARG A 115 0.31 -14.72 4.64
N TRP A 116 -0.74 -15.19 3.94
CA TRP A 116 -0.61 -16.07 2.78
C TRP A 116 0.17 -15.40 1.65
N TYR A 117 -0.11 -14.14 1.33
CA TYR A 117 0.67 -13.38 0.36
C TYR A 117 2.13 -13.25 0.78
N SER A 118 2.40 -12.84 2.03
CA SER A 118 3.76 -12.73 2.55
C SER A 118 4.51 -14.07 2.47
N ALA A 119 3.84 -15.18 2.78
CA ALA A 119 4.40 -16.53 2.66
C ALA A 119 4.74 -16.93 1.23
N ASN A 120 3.83 -16.70 0.27
CA ASN A 120 4.03 -17.12 -1.12
C ASN A 120 5.06 -16.28 -1.85
N ILE A 121 5.10 -14.96 -1.59
CA ILE A 121 6.06 -14.07 -2.25
C ILE A 121 7.41 -14.01 -1.51
N GLY A 122 7.50 -14.62 -0.31
CA GLY A 122 8.68 -14.53 0.56
C GLY A 122 9.00 -13.12 1.05
N GLY A 123 8.04 -12.19 0.92
CA GLY A 123 8.24 -10.75 1.08
C GLY A 123 7.53 -10.14 2.27
N THR A 124 7.71 -8.83 2.44
CA THR A 124 7.07 -8.05 3.49
C THR A 124 5.71 -7.53 3.04
N VAL A 125 4.68 -7.71 3.86
CA VAL A 125 3.32 -7.22 3.62
C VAL A 125 2.91 -6.31 4.77
N LEU A 126 2.44 -5.11 4.43
CA LEU A 126 1.89 -4.14 5.39
C LEU A 126 0.37 -4.13 5.22
N ILE A 127 -0.34 -4.21 6.35
CA ILE A 127 -1.80 -4.08 6.42
C ILE A 127 -2.09 -2.84 7.26
N PRO A 128 -2.19 -1.67 6.63
CA PRO A 128 -2.71 -0.48 7.29
C PRO A 128 -4.24 -0.59 7.31
N ALA A 129 -4.81 -0.76 8.49
CA ALA A 129 -6.25 -0.88 8.66
C ALA A 129 -6.68 -0.13 9.91
N VAL A 130 -7.73 0.68 9.77
CA VAL A 130 -8.31 1.42 10.90
C VAL A 130 -8.65 0.42 12.00
N GLY A 131 -8.14 0.66 13.21
CA GLY A 131 -8.41 -0.23 14.34
C GLY A 131 -7.58 -1.51 14.43
N SER A 132 -6.88 -1.95 13.38
CA SER A 132 -6.17 -3.24 13.39
C SER A 132 -5.02 -3.36 12.38
N ALA A 133 -3.96 -2.56 12.52
CA ALA A 133 -2.80 -2.65 11.62
C ALA A 133 -1.88 -3.84 11.94
N ALA A 134 -1.28 -4.40 10.88
CA ALA A 134 -0.34 -5.52 10.99
C ALA A 134 0.80 -5.46 9.97
N ILE A 135 1.92 -6.10 10.29
CA ILE A 135 3.07 -6.25 9.41
C ILE A 135 3.56 -7.70 9.43
N TYR A 136 3.68 -8.30 8.25
CA TYR A 136 4.22 -9.63 8.02
C TYR A 136 5.56 -9.55 7.29
N ILE A 137 6.55 -10.33 7.71
CA ILE A 137 7.91 -10.39 7.14
C ILE A 137 8.34 -11.84 6.92
N ASN A 138 9.45 -12.04 6.19
CA ASN A 138 10.15 -13.33 6.11
C ASN A 138 9.25 -14.53 5.82
N GLY A 139 8.34 -14.42 4.84
CA GLY A 139 7.46 -15.53 4.48
C GLY A 139 6.28 -15.73 5.42
N GLY A 140 5.64 -14.65 5.88
CA GLY A 140 4.41 -14.72 6.69
C GLY A 140 4.65 -14.79 8.20
N LYS A 141 5.85 -14.46 8.70
CA LYS A 141 6.08 -14.21 10.12
C LYS A 141 5.47 -12.87 10.50
N MET A 142 4.60 -12.86 11.50
CA MET A 142 4.06 -11.63 12.06
C MET A 142 5.19 -10.88 12.79
N ALA A 143 5.51 -9.67 12.30
CA ALA A 143 6.53 -8.81 12.89
C ALA A 143 5.94 -7.91 13.96
N ASN A 144 4.77 -7.34 13.68
CA ASN A 144 4.03 -6.49 14.59
C ASN A 144 2.54 -6.55 14.23
N ILE A 145 1.68 -6.52 15.24
CA ILE A 145 0.24 -6.41 15.09
C ILE A 145 -0.29 -5.58 16.25
N THR A 146 -1.30 -4.79 15.98
CA THR A 146 -2.04 -4.06 16.99
C THR A 146 -3.52 -4.15 16.69
N ASN A 147 -4.32 -3.95 17.72
CA ASN A 147 -5.72 -3.60 17.60
C ASN A 147 -5.98 -2.44 18.57
N THR A 148 -6.87 -1.51 18.23
CA THR A 148 -7.24 -0.37 19.09
C THR A 148 -7.81 -0.80 20.44
N MET A 149 -8.32 -2.01 20.59
CA MET A 149 -8.68 -2.60 21.90
C MET A 149 -7.45 -2.87 22.78
N ALA A 150 -6.33 -3.27 22.18
CA ALA A 150 -5.10 -3.60 22.91
C ALA A 150 -4.25 -2.33 23.16
N ASN A 151 -4.19 -1.41 22.20
CA ASN A 151 -3.42 -0.18 22.29
C ASN A 151 -4.19 1.00 21.65
N PRO A 152 -5.15 1.61 22.36
CA PRO A 152 -6.01 2.66 21.81
C PRO A 152 -5.27 3.97 21.49
N SER A 153 -4.08 4.17 22.06
CA SER A 153 -3.26 5.37 21.82
C SER A 153 -2.28 5.24 20.66
N TRP A 154 -2.12 4.04 20.08
CA TRP A 154 -1.17 3.82 19.00
C TRP A 154 -1.78 4.26 17.68
N ARG A 155 -1.11 5.16 16.96
CA ARG A 155 -1.57 5.63 15.64
C ARG A 155 -1.14 4.70 14.51
N TYR A 156 -0.07 3.94 14.72
CA TYR A 156 0.56 3.04 13.75
C TYR A 156 1.38 1.96 14.46
N VAL A 157 1.76 0.92 13.73
CA VAL A 157 2.79 -0.05 14.14
C VAL A 157 4.01 0.06 13.24
N THR A 158 5.17 -0.28 13.79
CA THR A 158 6.44 -0.27 13.05
C THR A 158 7.18 -1.60 13.14
N THR A 159 8.04 -1.85 12.16
CA THR A 159 9.07 -2.88 12.22
C THR A 159 10.30 -2.44 11.44
N THR A 160 11.44 -3.05 11.71
CA THR A 160 12.66 -2.88 10.92
C THR A 160 12.93 -4.15 10.14
N ILE A 161 13.28 -4.01 8.86
CA ILE A 161 13.66 -5.12 7.97
C ILE A 161 15.02 -4.87 7.33
N ASP A 162 15.67 -5.94 6.92
CA ASP A 162 16.89 -5.89 6.12
C ASP A 162 16.51 -6.02 4.63
N THR A 163 16.54 -4.90 3.92
CA THR A 163 16.26 -4.84 2.47
C THR A 163 17.49 -5.13 1.63
N THR A 164 18.67 -5.39 2.23
CA THR A 164 19.84 -5.84 1.46
C THR A 164 19.64 -7.23 0.86
N GLN A 165 18.68 -7.98 1.42
CA GLN A 165 18.23 -9.28 0.90
C GLN A 165 17.23 -9.16 -0.24
N PHE A 166 16.75 -7.94 -0.55
CA PHE A 166 15.86 -7.75 -1.68
C PHE A 166 16.64 -8.02 -2.95
N SER A 167 16.22 -9.07 -3.65
CA SER A 167 16.77 -9.43 -4.94
C SER A 167 15.89 -8.88 -6.04
N ASN A 168 16.51 -8.53 -7.16
CA ASN A 168 15.76 -8.27 -8.39
C ASN A 168 15.19 -9.60 -8.89
N THR A 169 13.97 -9.91 -8.43
CA THR A 169 13.28 -11.15 -8.79
C THR A 169 12.44 -10.90 -10.03
N THR A 170 12.58 -11.79 -11.02
CA THR A 170 11.66 -11.80 -12.17
C THR A 170 10.39 -12.54 -11.76
N PHE A 171 9.26 -11.85 -11.76
CA PHE A 171 7.96 -12.49 -11.48
C PHE A 171 7.58 -13.43 -12.62
N ASP A 172 7.01 -14.59 -12.27
CA ASP A 172 6.42 -15.48 -13.27
C ASP A 172 5.13 -14.85 -13.82
N ILE A 173 5.27 -14.12 -14.92
CA ILE A 173 4.14 -13.53 -15.66
C ILE A 173 3.17 -14.57 -16.25
N SER A 174 3.47 -15.86 -16.11
CA SER A 174 2.61 -16.98 -16.50
C SER A 174 2.06 -17.74 -15.30
N GLY A 175 2.44 -17.40 -14.07
CA GLY A 175 2.05 -18.08 -12.84
C GLY A 175 0.64 -17.76 -12.37
N GLU A 176 0.21 -18.40 -11.28
CA GLU A 176 -1.15 -18.35 -10.73
C GLU A 176 -1.62 -16.93 -10.40
N TYR A 177 -0.74 -16.11 -9.81
CA TYR A 177 -1.01 -14.71 -9.46
C TYR A 177 -0.97 -13.76 -10.67
N SER A 178 -0.87 -14.27 -11.90
CA SER A 178 -0.89 -13.48 -13.13
C SER A 178 -1.83 -14.11 -14.16
N TRP A 179 -1.30 -14.91 -15.08
CA TRP A 179 -2.06 -15.43 -16.21
C TRP A 179 -2.64 -16.83 -15.97
N ALA A 180 -2.03 -17.66 -15.11
CA ALA A 180 -2.41 -19.08 -15.04
C ALA A 180 -3.85 -19.27 -14.57
N ALA A 181 -4.34 -18.47 -13.62
CA ALA A 181 -5.72 -18.58 -13.14
C ALA A 181 -6.74 -18.31 -14.26
N LEU A 182 -6.54 -17.23 -15.02
CA LEU A 182 -7.38 -16.93 -16.18
C LEU A 182 -7.25 -18.00 -17.28
N LYS A 183 -6.03 -18.48 -17.53
CA LYS A 183 -5.79 -19.59 -18.46
C LYS A 183 -6.56 -20.85 -18.07
N GLN A 184 -6.56 -21.23 -16.79
CA GLN A 184 -7.31 -22.38 -16.28
C GLN A 184 -8.81 -22.23 -16.51
N ILE A 185 -9.37 -21.03 -16.31
CA ILE A 185 -10.78 -20.74 -16.61
C ILE A 185 -11.08 -20.92 -18.10
N ILE A 186 -10.21 -20.40 -18.98
CA ILE A 186 -10.37 -20.49 -20.43
C ILE A 186 -10.27 -21.95 -20.92
N GLU A 187 -9.29 -22.70 -20.41
CA GLU A 187 -9.03 -24.09 -20.81
C GLU A 187 -10.10 -25.07 -20.30
N ASN A 188 -10.64 -24.83 -19.11
CA ASN A 188 -11.67 -25.69 -18.50
C ASN A 188 -13.09 -25.15 -18.70
N HIS A 189 -13.27 -24.14 -19.54
CA HIS A 189 -14.58 -23.58 -19.83
C HIS A 189 -15.51 -24.66 -20.42
N PRO A 190 -16.68 -24.93 -19.81
CA PRO A 190 -17.55 -26.01 -20.26
C PRO A 190 -17.98 -25.87 -21.72
N SER A 191 -18.00 -26.98 -22.45
CA SER A 191 -18.31 -27.00 -23.89
C SER A 191 -19.75 -26.57 -24.22
N TYR A 192 -20.67 -26.69 -23.26
CA TYR A 192 -22.08 -26.34 -23.43
C TYR A 192 -22.38 -24.84 -23.19
N ILE A 193 -21.43 -24.07 -22.67
CA ILE A 193 -21.58 -22.62 -22.50
C ILE A 193 -21.04 -21.94 -23.77
N PRO A 194 -21.84 -21.13 -24.48
CA PRO A 194 -21.40 -20.46 -25.70
C PRO A 194 -20.18 -19.56 -25.45
N LYS A 195 -19.16 -19.71 -26.29
CA LYS A 195 -17.98 -18.83 -26.28
C LYS A 195 -18.22 -17.67 -27.25
N VAL A 196 -18.11 -16.43 -26.76
CA VAL A 196 -18.04 -15.26 -27.63
C VAL A 196 -16.58 -15.08 -28.04
N ALA A 197 -16.30 -15.13 -29.35
CA ALA A 197 -14.96 -14.86 -29.85
C ALA A 197 -14.60 -13.40 -29.57
N SER A 198 -13.61 -13.19 -28.69
CA SER A 198 -13.17 -11.86 -28.28
C SER A 198 -11.69 -11.91 -27.92
N SER A 199 -10.96 -10.86 -28.27
CA SER A 199 -9.56 -10.65 -27.86
C SER A 199 -9.42 -10.10 -26.44
N PHE A 200 -10.54 -9.90 -25.73
CA PHE A 200 -10.54 -9.39 -24.36
C PHE A 200 -9.82 -10.32 -23.37
N PHE A 201 -9.86 -11.63 -23.65
CA PHE A 201 -9.25 -12.65 -22.79
C PHE A 201 -7.86 -13.08 -23.26
N ASP A 202 -7.29 -12.42 -24.28
CA ASP A 202 -5.94 -12.74 -24.75
C ASP A 202 -4.89 -12.22 -23.75
N LYS A 203 -3.85 -13.02 -23.52
CA LYS A 203 -2.69 -12.57 -22.74
C LYS A 203 -1.99 -11.43 -23.48
N LYS A 204 -1.90 -10.26 -22.84
CA LYS A 204 -1.09 -9.13 -23.32
C LYS A 204 0.09 -8.88 -22.40
N THR A 205 1.26 -8.70 -22.98
CA THR A 205 2.47 -8.28 -22.26
C THR A 205 2.93 -6.95 -22.80
N ILE A 206 2.90 -5.92 -21.94
CA ILE A 206 3.33 -4.57 -22.28
C ILE A 206 4.63 -4.30 -21.53
N ASN A 207 5.72 -4.06 -22.27
CA ASN A 207 6.97 -3.64 -21.66
C ASN A 207 6.88 -2.17 -21.24
N ILE A 208 7.37 -1.84 -20.05
CA ILE A 208 7.38 -0.46 -19.52
C ILE A 208 8.05 0.52 -20.51
N GLN A 209 9.09 0.08 -21.22
CA GLN A 209 9.77 0.87 -22.25
C GLN A 209 8.85 1.33 -23.39
N ASN A 210 7.78 0.58 -23.67
CA ASN A 210 6.80 0.88 -24.72
C ASN A 210 5.67 1.81 -24.24
N ILE A 211 5.63 2.15 -22.93
CA ILE A 211 4.64 3.06 -22.35
C ILE A 211 5.18 4.50 -22.32
N THR A 212 6.50 4.66 -22.28
CA THR A 212 7.18 5.96 -22.14
C THR A 212 7.64 6.58 -23.45
N SER A 213 7.36 5.95 -24.59
CA SER A 213 7.64 6.45 -25.95
C SER A 213 6.37 6.99 -26.61
#